data_AF-A0A497HSV9-F1
#
_entry.id   AF-A0A497HSV9-F1
#
_cell.length_a   1.000
_cell.length_b   1.000
_cell.length_c   1.000
_cell.angle_alpha   90.00
_cell.angle_beta   90.00
_cell.angle_gamma   90.00
#
_symmetry.space_group_name_H-M   'P 1'
#
loop_
_entity.id
_entity.type
_entity.pdbx_description
1 polymer ?
#
loop_
_entity_poly.entity_id
_entity_poly.type
_entity_poly.pdbx_seq_one_letter_code
_entity_poly.pdbx_strand_id
1 'polypeptide(L)'
;MTGWHQVTINIPSDYWGMNVYIRFHFVSDWSVNYYGWYIDDILIQGERIAPGEEAPTPPVDPYPPNGELDVPTTLTLSWSGGDDPGGNNENIRYDVYLGLSQDSLTLIASGLTEKYYSLPYTLNENTEYFWKVVARNIVNGRSTEGGLWAFMTGGGGSGGGSFERNEDKYFTVGPFSISGSTSAYLTFWHKYNILPGKNGGVVMLGFRGVDTDGDGPDNTSDIDWLYVTPLTSYSGNLLLTDSEGQPVIWRDDFGRRILWCWNGKSSTGTFDWEFAKVDLLPYVPESSRDEVYVRLYYKQYGQGTGFGWWIDDLEIRVSRSDSLPANASATDKWELYEAVGEEIGKLSRSGTHAWWNHNGEGGDDYLKSGIDNSLITRPIDLTNARWARLSFYTRFNINSLSGAPPDCVRVEVSADNGLTWTAITLGVRWGWGVSGSEYNESGKSMTGIDSGNGWVEASTLSRLSVDLTPWRGFVVLLRFRVVTTNEDGYNHYEDPTSDIKGVLIDDVVVYGVSLLTGVEGSTRDAGTEQCCGDTVYLEWWERMMQTYGDPQGVEL
;
A
#
# COMPACT_ATOMS: atom_id res chain seq x y z
N MET A 1 20.83 6.93 -44.23
CA MET A 1 22.25 6.56 -44.05
C MET A 1 22.27 5.21 -43.33
N THR A 2 23.23 4.34 -43.60
CA THR A 2 23.28 2.98 -43.01
C THR A 2 24.50 2.84 -42.12
N GLY A 3 24.30 2.80 -40.81
CA GLY A 3 25.36 2.67 -39.81
C GLY A 3 24.86 3.06 -38.42
N TRP A 4 25.63 2.71 -37.39
CA TRP A 4 25.41 3.19 -36.03
C TRP A 4 25.76 4.67 -35.92
N HIS A 5 24.98 5.41 -35.14
CA HIS A 5 25.16 6.83 -34.89
C HIS A 5 25.11 7.09 -33.38
N GLN A 6 26.20 7.57 -32.80
CA GLN A 6 26.21 8.03 -31.42
C GLN A 6 25.43 9.35 -31.32
N VAL A 7 24.50 9.43 -30.36
CA VAL A 7 23.71 10.63 -30.06
C VAL A 7 23.97 11.01 -28.61
N THR A 8 24.42 12.24 -28.38
CA THR A 8 24.63 12.79 -27.03
C THR A 8 23.55 13.81 -26.74
N ILE A 9 22.84 13.65 -25.63
CA ILE A 9 21.77 14.54 -25.18
C ILE A 9 22.17 15.07 -23.80
N ASN A 10 22.23 16.39 -23.64
CA ASN A 10 22.45 17.01 -22.34
C ASN A 10 21.13 16.99 -21.55
N ILE A 11 21.15 16.43 -20.34
CA ILE A 11 20.02 16.54 -19.41
C ILE A 11 19.96 18.00 -18.90
N PRO A 12 18.81 18.71 -19.02
CA PRO A 12 18.68 20.08 -18.56
C PRO A 12 18.94 20.25 -17.05
N SER A 13 19.41 21.44 -16.66
CA SER A 13 19.67 21.82 -15.25
C SER A 13 18.46 21.70 -14.34
N ASP A 14 17.26 21.86 -14.90
CA ASP A 14 15.99 21.88 -14.18
C ASP A 14 15.64 20.53 -13.52
N TYR A 15 16.40 19.48 -13.84
CA TYR A 15 16.27 18.13 -13.30
C TYR A 15 17.36 17.74 -12.29
N TRP A 16 18.26 18.67 -11.94
CA TRP A 16 19.35 18.39 -10.99
C TRP A 16 18.82 18.06 -9.59
N GLY A 17 19.37 17.01 -8.97
CA GLY A 17 18.94 16.54 -7.65
C GLY A 17 17.62 15.76 -7.63
N MET A 18 16.96 15.56 -8.78
CA MET A 18 15.71 14.80 -8.88
C MET A 18 15.95 13.35 -9.32
N ASN A 19 15.14 12.41 -8.83
CA ASN A 19 15.05 11.08 -9.42
C ASN A 19 14.33 11.17 -10.77
N VAL A 20 15.03 10.92 -11.87
CA VAL A 20 14.50 11.01 -13.24
C VAL A 20 14.47 9.68 -13.98
N TYR A 21 13.44 9.50 -14.79
CA TYR A 21 13.31 8.38 -15.72
C TYR A 21 13.51 8.86 -17.16
N ILE A 22 14.43 8.22 -17.89
CA ILE A 22 14.66 8.51 -19.31
C ILE A 22 13.72 7.64 -20.15
N ARG A 23 12.97 8.25 -21.08
CA ARG A 23 12.07 7.58 -22.02
C ARG A 23 12.47 7.91 -23.45
N PHE A 24 12.55 6.89 -24.30
CA PHE A 24 12.60 7.04 -25.75
C PHE A 24 11.18 7.02 -26.31
N HIS A 25 10.80 8.03 -27.08
CA HIS A 25 9.48 8.13 -27.70
C HIS A 25 9.64 8.17 -29.22
N PHE A 26 9.15 7.14 -29.89
CA PHE A 26 9.13 7.04 -31.35
C PHE A 26 7.79 7.54 -31.88
N VAL A 27 7.82 8.42 -32.89
CA VAL A 27 6.63 8.98 -33.54
C VAL A 27 6.74 8.70 -35.04
N SER A 28 5.67 8.16 -35.62
CA SER A 28 5.53 7.92 -37.06
C SER A 28 4.50 8.88 -37.66
N ASP A 29 4.75 9.33 -38.89
CA ASP A 29 3.81 10.12 -39.70
C ASP A 29 2.91 9.25 -40.59
N TRP A 30 3.01 7.92 -40.46
CA TRP A 30 2.26 6.91 -41.23
C TRP A 30 2.51 6.94 -42.75
N SER A 31 3.50 7.70 -43.23
CA SER A 31 3.72 7.90 -44.67
C SER A 31 4.55 6.80 -45.34
N VAL A 32 5.48 6.17 -44.62
CA VAL A 32 6.39 5.13 -45.15
C VAL A 32 6.74 4.10 -44.06
N ASN A 33 6.79 2.82 -44.43
CA ASN A 33 7.30 1.76 -43.56
C ASN A 33 8.81 1.53 -43.76
N TYR A 34 9.57 1.60 -42.67
CA TYR A 34 10.99 1.23 -42.60
C TYR A 34 11.22 0.25 -41.44
N TYR A 35 12.32 -0.48 -41.48
CA TYR A 35 12.83 -1.16 -40.28
C TYR A 35 13.10 -0.11 -39.19
N GLY A 36 12.64 -0.39 -37.97
CA GLY A 36 12.70 0.53 -36.84
C GLY A 36 14.12 0.83 -36.36
N TRP A 37 14.22 1.54 -35.23
CA TRP A 37 15.50 1.98 -34.69
C TRP A 37 16.05 0.95 -33.71
N TYR A 38 17.34 0.66 -33.83
CA TYR A 38 18.09 -0.06 -32.81
C TYR A 38 18.79 0.97 -31.92
N ILE A 39 18.70 0.79 -30.60
CA ILE A 39 19.39 1.59 -29.60
C ILE A 39 20.29 0.62 -28.84
N ASP A 40 21.56 0.96 -28.70
CA ASP A 40 22.58 0.17 -28.02
C ASP A 40 23.53 1.11 -27.27
N ASP A 41 24.36 0.57 -26.36
CA ASP A 41 25.36 1.31 -25.57
C ASP A 41 24.83 2.60 -24.88
N ILE A 42 23.66 2.51 -24.23
CA ILE A 42 23.10 3.63 -23.45
C ILE A 42 23.98 3.91 -22.23
N LEU A 43 24.70 5.04 -22.26
CA LEU A 43 25.57 5.48 -21.19
C LEU A 43 25.12 6.84 -20.65
N ILE A 44 24.76 6.90 -19.36
CA ILE A 44 24.60 8.17 -18.64
C ILE A 44 25.99 8.59 -18.15
N GLN A 45 26.47 9.73 -18.62
CA GLN A 45 27.71 10.34 -18.16
C GLN A 45 27.41 11.63 -17.40
N GLY A 46 28.02 11.78 -16.24
CA GLY A 46 27.98 13.00 -15.43
C GLY A 46 29.04 12.91 -14.35
N GLU A 47 29.58 14.05 -13.95
CA GLU A 47 30.42 14.11 -12.75
C GLU A 47 29.50 13.98 -11.54
N ARG A 48 29.78 13.02 -10.67
CA ARG A 48 29.11 12.95 -9.37
C ARG A 48 29.47 14.22 -8.60
N ILE A 49 28.48 15.02 -8.23
CA ILE A 49 28.68 16.14 -7.31
C ILE A 49 29.33 15.58 -6.04
N ALA A 50 30.55 16.02 -5.75
CA ALA A 50 31.23 15.62 -4.53
C ALA A 50 30.56 16.33 -3.33
N PRO A 51 30.46 15.67 -2.16
CA PRO A 51 29.82 16.26 -1.00
C PRO A 51 30.39 17.64 -0.64
N GLY A 52 29.52 18.63 -0.52
CA GLY A 52 29.88 20.00 -0.15
C GLY A 52 30.41 20.90 -1.26
N GLU A 53 30.50 20.46 -2.52
CA GLU A 53 30.96 21.31 -3.64
C GLU A 53 29.88 22.30 -4.14
N GLU A 54 28.60 21.94 -4.01
CA GLU A 54 27.48 22.70 -4.58
C GLU A 54 26.63 23.47 -3.56
N ALA A 55 25.71 24.29 -4.08
CA ALA A 55 24.66 24.91 -3.28
C ALA A 55 23.66 23.83 -2.80
N PRO A 56 23.01 24.00 -1.63
CA PRO A 56 22.01 23.04 -1.18
C PRO A 56 20.79 23.01 -2.10
N THR A 57 20.01 21.92 -2.08
CA THR A 57 18.67 21.91 -2.70
C THR A 57 17.76 22.94 -2.02
N PRO A 58 16.69 23.44 -2.66
CA PRO A 58 15.75 24.34 -1.99
C PRO A 58 15.03 23.60 -0.84
N PRO A 59 14.80 24.27 0.30
CA PRO A 59 13.80 23.84 1.28
C PRO A 59 12.38 23.79 0.67
N VAL A 60 11.66 22.71 0.96
CA VAL A 60 10.32 22.37 0.44
C VAL A 60 9.41 21.85 1.57
N ASP A 61 8.15 21.53 1.26
CA ASP A 61 7.15 20.90 2.14
C ASP A 61 7.08 21.51 3.56
N PRO A 62 6.66 22.79 3.68
CA PRO A 62 6.59 23.49 4.95
C PRO A 62 5.50 22.95 5.87
N TYR A 63 5.75 23.00 7.18
CA TYR A 63 4.75 22.97 8.23
C TYR A 63 4.84 24.26 9.07
N PRO A 64 3.75 25.03 9.27
CA PRO A 64 2.42 24.84 8.68
C PRO A 64 2.45 24.84 7.14
N PRO A 65 1.51 24.13 6.49
CA PRO A 65 1.34 24.19 5.04
C PRO A 65 1.19 25.63 4.55
N ASN A 66 1.63 25.89 3.31
CA ASN A 66 1.50 27.23 2.74
C ASN A 66 0.02 27.59 2.52
N GLY A 67 -0.45 28.63 3.20
CA GLY A 67 -1.84 29.09 3.21
C GLY A 67 -2.70 28.51 4.34
N GLU A 68 -2.12 27.78 5.29
CA GLU A 68 -2.85 27.19 6.42
C GLU A 68 -3.54 28.27 7.29
N LEU A 69 -4.79 28.01 7.67
CA LEU A 69 -5.59 28.88 8.53
C LEU A 69 -5.73 28.28 9.94
N ASP A 70 -6.19 29.10 10.90
CA ASP A 70 -6.42 28.69 12.29
C ASP A 70 -5.22 28.02 13.00
N VAL A 71 -4.00 28.37 12.58
CA VAL A 71 -2.76 27.82 13.13
C VAL A 71 -2.62 28.18 14.62
N PRO A 72 -2.24 27.23 15.50
CA PRO A 72 -2.00 27.52 16.92
C PRO A 72 -0.95 28.60 17.12
N THR A 73 -1.19 29.50 18.08
CA THR A 73 -0.24 30.57 18.40
C THR A 73 1.05 30.08 19.08
N THR A 74 1.06 28.86 19.60
CA THR A 74 2.29 28.12 19.99
C THR A 74 2.65 27.13 18.89
N LEU A 75 3.74 27.40 18.17
CA LEU A 75 4.06 26.73 16.90
C LEU A 75 5.49 26.21 16.84
N THR A 76 5.68 25.08 16.14
CA THR A 76 6.98 24.61 15.63
C THR A 76 6.92 24.61 14.12
N LEU A 77 7.88 25.29 13.49
CA LEU A 77 8.06 25.31 12.03
C LEU A 77 8.90 24.09 11.63
N SER A 78 8.61 23.44 10.51
CA SER A 78 9.48 22.40 9.94
C SER A 78 9.41 22.34 8.41
N TRP A 79 10.40 21.74 7.77
CA TRP A 79 10.52 21.67 6.30
C TRP A 79 11.26 20.39 5.84
N SER A 80 11.13 20.07 4.56
CA SER A 80 11.92 19.06 3.84
C SER A 80 12.92 19.74 2.88
N GLY A 81 13.72 18.96 2.14
CA GLY A 81 14.76 19.49 1.24
C GLY A 81 15.84 20.28 2.00
N GLY A 82 16.53 21.18 1.30
CA GLY A 82 17.65 21.93 1.87
C GLY A 82 18.99 21.18 1.89
N ASP A 83 19.07 20.03 1.23
CA ASP A 83 20.13 19.02 1.37
C ASP A 83 21.35 19.27 0.46
N ASP A 84 22.52 18.72 0.82
CA ASP A 84 23.70 18.70 -0.06
C ASP A 84 23.45 17.77 -1.26
N PRO A 85 23.51 18.25 -2.52
CA PRO A 85 23.34 17.40 -3.70
C PRO A 85 24.39 16.28 -3.83
N GLY A 86 25.56 16.40 -3.18
CA GLY A 86 26.56 15.34 -3.11
C GLY A 86 26.24 14.22 -2.09
N GLY A 87 25.24 14.45 -1.23
CA GLY A 87 24.68 13.47 -0.29
C GLY A 87 25.21 13.54 1.14
N ASN A 88 25.94 14.58 1.57
CA ASN A 88 26.34 14.76 2.97
C ASN A 88 25.84 16.07 3.60
N ASN A 89 24.81 15.95 4.45
CA ASN A 89 24.20 17.08 5.13
C ASN A 89 24.98 17.62 6.35
N GLU A 90 26.09 17.00 6.76
CA GLU A 90 26.92 17.46 7.90
C GLU A 90 27.33 18.94 7.80
N ASN A 91 27.44 19.47 6.58
CA ASN A 91 27.86 20.84 6.28
C ASN A 91 26.70 21.83 6.01
N ILE A 92 25.44 21.45 6.24
CA ILE A 92 24.25 22.26 5.91
C ILE A 92 23.62 22.94 7.14
N ARG A 93 23.33 24.25 7.06
CA ARG A 93 22.49 25.04 8.00
C ARG A 93 21.77 26.12 7.17
N TYR A 94 20.44 26.29 7.04
CA TYR A 94 19.32 26.27 7.98
C TYR A 94 19.26 27.52 8.87
N ASP A 95 18.81 28.61 8.24
CA ASP A 95 18.41 29.88 8.83
C ASP A 95 16.93 30.12 8.54
N VAL A 96 16.15 30.45 9.57
CA VAL A 96 14.68 30.59 9.50
C VAL A 96 14.30 32.06 9.68
N TYR A 97 13.44 32.55 8.79
CA TYR A 97 12.96 33.92 8.78
C TYR A 97 11.43 33.95 8.93
N LEU A 98 10.91 34.87 9.73
CA LEU A 98 9.47 35.05 10.01
C LEU A 98 9.14 36.55 10.06
N GLY A 99 7.96 36.95 9.59
CA GLY A 99 7.49 38.34 9.62
C GLY A 99 5.99 38.47 9.38
N LEU A 100 5.49 39.70 9.45
CA LEU A 100 4.07 40.07 9.21
C LEU A 100 3.84 40.61 7.79
N SER A 101 4.84 40.47 6.91
CA SER A 101 4.78 40.91 5.51
C SER A 101 5.80 40.12 4.71
N GLN A 102 5.40 39.70 3.50
CA GLN A 102 6.27 39.08 2.49
C GLN A 102 7.58 39.86 2.24
N ASP A 103 7.54 41.19 2.33
CA ASP A 103 8.65 42.08 1.99
C ASP A 103 9.59 42.36 3.19
N SER A 104 9.23 41.91 4.40
CA SER A 104 9.91 42.28 5.65
C SER A 104 9.95 41.13 6.66
N LEU A 105 10.73 40.09 6.33
CA LEU A 105 11.01 38.98 7.23
C LEU A 105 12.21 39.26 8.16
N THR A 106 12.10 38.82 9.41
CA THR A 106 13.19 38.90 10.41
C THR A 106 13.81 37.52 10.61
N LEU A 107 15.14 37.44 10.71
CA LEU A 107 15.85 36.21 11.07
C LEU A 107 15.50 35.82 12.52
N ILE A 108 14.80 34.69 12.70
CA ILE A 108 14.38 34.19 14.02
C ILE A 108 15.26 33.04 14.53
N ALA A 109 15.89 32.29 13.62
CA ALA A 109 16.83 31.23 13.95
C ALA A 109 17.96 31.17 12.92
N SER A 110 19.16 30.79 13.32
CA SER A 110 20.35 30.77 12.47
C SER A 110 21.26 29.61 12.83
N GLY A 111 21.88 28.97 11.84
CA GLY A 111 22.86 27.92 12.07
C GLY A 111 22.29 26.59 12.61
N LEU A 112 21.01 26.29 12.34
CA LEU A 112 20.37 25.04 12.78
C LEU A 112 20.96 23.83 12.05
N THR A 113 20.99 22.66 12.69
CA THR A 113 21.28 21.37 12.03
C THR A 113 20.00 20.63 11.67
N GLU A 114 18.97 20.80 12.50
CA GLU A 114 17.67 20.16 12.35
C GLU A 114 16.77 20.89 11.35
N LYS A 115 15.86 20.15 10.70
CA LYS A 115 14.86 20.73 9.78
C LYS A 115 13.59 21.22 10.48
N TYR A 116 13.71 21.66 11.73
CA TYR A 116 12.61 22.21 12.52
C TYR A 116 13.08 23.31 13.49
N TYR A 117 12.16 24.20 13.86
CA TYR A 117 12.39 25.25 14.84
C TYR A 117 11.12 25.54 15.67
N SER A 118 11.18 25.26 16.97
CA SER A 118 10.10 25.62 17.91
C SER A 118 10.22 27.08 18.32
N LEU A 119 9.15 27.86 18.14
CA LEU A 119 9.14 29.27 18.51
C LEU A 119 9.26 29.41 20.05
N PRO A 120 10.19 30.24 20.57
CA PRO A 120 10.35 30.46 22.02
C PRO A 120 9.32 31.45 22.59
N TYR A 121 8.33 31.86 21.79
CA TYR A 121 7.28 32.82 22.14
C TYR A 121 5.97 32.45 21.44
N THR A 122 4.86 32.91 22.01
CA THR A 122 3.52 32.81 21.42
C THR A 122 3.33 33.88 20.35
N LEU A 123 2.73 33.52 19.22
CA LEU A 123 2.32 34.43 18.16
C LEU A 123 1.05 35.22 18.53
N ASN A 124 0.83 36.36 17.89
CA ASN A 124 -0.45 37.06 17.97
C ASN A 124 -1.53 36.21 17.28
N GLU A 125 -2.75 36.30 17.79
CA GLU A 125 -3.95 35.64 17.26
C GLU A 125 -4.53 36.38 16.04
N ASN A 126 -5.34 35.71 15.21
CA ASN A 126 -5.96 36.28 14.00
C ASN A 126 -4.95 37.03 13.09
N THR A 127 -3.71 36.57 13.03
CA THR A 127 -2.59 37.29 12.43
C THR A 127 -1.95 36.46 11.32
N GLU A 128 -1.80 37.05 10.14
CA GLU A 128 -1.08 36.44 9.02
C GLU A 128 0.44 36.59 9.23
N TYR A 129 1.15 35.48 9.06
CA TYR A 129 2.60 35.38 9.16
C TYR A 129 3.17 34.85 7.85
N PHE A 130 4.28 35.46 7.43
CA PHE A 130 5.08 35.03 6.29
C PHE A 130 6.40 34.48 6.80
N TRP A 131 6.90 33.39 6.21
CA TRP A 131 8.15 32.77 6.61
C TRP A 131 8.88 32.11 5.44
N LYS A 132 10.19 31.92 5.60
CA LYS A 132 11.01 31.15 4.66
C LYS A 132 12.22 30.55 5.38
N VAL A 133 12.84 29.57 4.74
CA VAL A 133 14.09 28.94 5.19
C VAL A 133 15.18 29.18 4.15
N VAL A 134 16.40 29.44 4.61
CA VAL A 134 17.60 29.48 3.77
C VAL A 134 18.52 28.35 4.18
N ALA A 135 18.80 27.44 3.25
CA ALA A 135 19.82 26.43 3.40
C ALA A 135 21.16 27.00 2.93
N ARG A 136 22.22 26.82 3.71
CA ARG A 136 23.59 27.25 3.40
C ARG A 136 24.54 26.08 3.61
N ASN A 137 25.48 25.93 2.70
CA ASN A 137 26.62 25.04 2.84
C ASN A 137 27.78 25.81 3.50
N ILE A 138 28.21 25.37 4.68
CA ILE A 138 29.21 26.10 5.49
C ILE A 138 30.66 25.90 5.00
N VAL A 139 30.89 24.99 4.05
CA VAL A 139 32.23 24.72 3.46
C VAL A 139 32.50 25.65 2.28
N ASN A 140 31.56 25.74 1.33
CA ASN A 140 31.72 26.57 0.12
C ASN A 140 31.03 27.95 0.21
N GLY A 141 30.21 28.19 1.25
CA GLY A 141 29.48 29.44 1.47
C GLY A 141 28.28 29.66 0.55
N ARG A 142 27.91 28.69 -0.31
CA ARG A 142 26.74 28.78 -1.20
C ARG A 142 25.45 28.58 -0.41
N SER A 143 24.38 29.23 -0.85
CA SER A 143 23.08 29.17 -0.19
C SER A 143 21.92 29.17 -1.17
N THR A 144 20.84 28.47 -0.80
CA THR A 144 19.60 28.36 -1.55
C THR A 144 18.44 28.74 -0.65
N GLU A 145 17.56 29.62 -1.12
CA GLU A 145 16.34 29.99 -0.43
C GLU A 145 15.20 29.02 -0.80
N GLY A 146 14.35 28.68 0.18
CA GLY A 146 13.10 27.97 -0.07
C GLY A 146 12.03 28.91 -0.63
N GLY A 147 10.83 28.35 -0.84
CA GLY A 147 9.65 29.16 -1.14
C GLY A 147 9.33 30.16 -0.03
N LEU A 148 8.65 31.25 -0.38
CA LEU A 148 7.98 32.09 0.60
C LEU A 148 6.65 31.44 0.97
N TRP A 149 6.42 31.22 2.26
CA TRP A 149 5.23 30.55 2.77
C TRP A 149 4.47 31.46 3.72
N ALA A 150 3.14 31.33 3.75
CA ALA A 150 2.26 32.07 4.63
C ALA A 150 1.39 31.14 5.48
N PHE A 151 0.95 31.61 6.64
CA PHE A 151 -0.11 30.98 7.45
C PHE A 151 -0.82 32.04 8.31
N MET A 152 -2.05 31.76 8.74
CA MET A 152 -2.81 32.64 9.62
C MET A 152 -3.07 31.96 10.97
N THR A 153 -2.75 32.65 12.06
CA THR A 153 -3.06 32.15 13.41
C THR A 153 -4.54 32.28 13.75
N GLY A 154 -5.06 31.29 14.48
CA GLY A 154 -6.44 31.31 14.96
C GLY A 154 -6.71 32.41 15.99
N GLY A 155 -7.98 32.79 16.12
CA GLY A 155 -8.43 33.79 17.09
C GLY A 155 -8.71 33.21 18.48
N GLY A 156 -8.06 33.74 19.53
CA GLY A 156 -8.37 33.45 20.94
C GLY A 156 -9.64 34.15 21.43
N GLY A 157 -10.68 34.12 20.61
CA GLY A 157 -12.02 34.49 21.01
C GLY A 157 -12.71 33.31 21.71
N SER A 158 -12.84 33.37 23.04
CA SER A 158 -13.87 32.62 23.76
C SER A 158 -15.25 33.06 23.24
N GLY A 159 -15.72 32.42 22.17
CA GLY A 159 -16.68 33.03 21.26
C GLY A 159 -17.49 32.05 20.40
N GLY A 160 -18.11 31.04 21.02
CA GLY A 160 -19.38 30.49 20.49
C GLY A 160 -19.33 29.59 19.25
N GLY A 161 -18.16 29.27 18.71
CA GLY A 161 -17.95 28.06 17.92
C GLY A 161 -17.45 26.96 18.85
N SER A 162 -18.30 25.99 19.19
CA SER A 162 -17.85 24.83 19.95
C SER A 162 -17.00 23.93 19.04
N PHE A 163 -15.68 24.10 19.10
CA PHE A 163 -14.86 22.91 19.27
C PHE A 163 -15.43 22.22 20.52
N GLU A 164 -16.01 21.04 20.32
CA GLU A 164 -16.68 20.30 21.39
C GLU A 164 -15.70 20.07 22.55
N ARG A 165 -16.23 19.76 23.75
CA ARG A 165 -15.53 19.80 25.04
C ARG A 165 -14.33 18.82 25.04
N ASN A 166 -13.72 18.61 26.20
CA ASN A 166 -12.85 17.43 26.38
C ASN A 166 -13.74 16.17 26.23
N GLU A 167 -13.93 15.76 24.99
CA GLU A 167 -14.87 14.75 24.51
C GLU A 167 -14.10 13.73 23.68
N ASP A 168 -14.49 12.48 23.82
CA ASP A 168 -13.82 11.37 23.15
C ASP A 168 -14.06 11.45 21.64
N LYS A 169 -12.99 11.41 20.85
CA LYS A 169 -13.05 11.48 19.38
C LYS A 169 -12.92 10.08 18.80
N TYR A 170 -13.68 9.76 17.77
CA TYR A 170 -13.54 8.48 17.09
C TYR A 170 -13.83 8.61 15.60
N PHE A 171 -13.36 7.63 14.85
CA PHE A 171 -13.97 7.27 13.58
C PHE A 171 -14.25 5.76 13.56
N THR A 172 -15.25 5.39 12.77
CA THR A 172 -15.71 4.01 12.60
C THR A 172 -15.50 3.60 11.15
N VAL A 173 -15.01 2.37 10.95
CA VAL A 173 -14.94 1.66 9.68
C VAL A 173 -15.93 0.51 9.73
N GLY A 174 -16.69 0.33 8.65
CA GLY A 174 -17.66 -0.74 8.48
C GLY A 174 -19.05 -0.23 8.05
N PRO A 175 -20.02 -1.15 7.88
CA PRO A 175 -19.89 -2.58 8.14
C PRO A 175 -18.97 -3.29 7.13
N PHE A 176 -18.33 -4.37 7.56
CA PHE A 176 -17.65 -5.32 6.68
C PHE A 176 -17.87 -6.76 7.17
N SER A 177 -17.87 -7.71 6.23
CA SER A 177 -17.96 -9.14 6.54
C SER A 177 -16.57 -9.75 6.70
N ILE A 178 -16.40 -10.53 7.77
CA ILE A 178 -15.29 -11.47 7.96
C ILE A 178 -15.77 -12.93 7.97
N SER A 179 -17.01 -13.18 7.52
CA SER A 179 -17.59 -14.53 7.46
C SER A 179 -16.80 -15.48 6.56
N GLY A 180 -16.74 -16.76 6.96
CA GLY A 180 -15.94 -17.79 6.30
C GLY A 180 -14.42 -17.64 6.46
N SER A 181 -13.92 -16.60 7.13
CA SER A 181 -12.48 -16.34 7.28
C SER A 181 -11.84 -17.22 8.34
N THR A 182 -10.64 -17.75 8.04
CA THR A 182 -9.76 -18.47 8.96
C THR A 182 -8.70 -17.56 9.59
N SER A 183 -8.44 -16.38 9.03
CA SER A 183 -7.80 -15.27 9.74
C SER A 183 -8.48 -13.95 9.41
N ALA A 184 -8.50 -13.01 10.37
CA ALA A 184 -8.98 -11.65 10.17
C ALA A 184 -8.17 -10.71 11.06
N TYR A 185 -7.41 -9.80 10.44
CA TYR A 185 -6.54 -8.85 11.12
C TYR A 185 -6.86 -7.41 10.73
N LEU A 186 -6.99 -6.55 11.74
CA LEU A 186 -6.88 -5.12 11.58
C LEU A 186 -5.41 -4.72 11.66
N THR A 187 -4.91 -4.00 10.67
CA THR A 187 -3.53 -3.47 10.64
C THR A 187 -3.54 -1.99 10.29
N PHE A 188 -2.62 -1.23 10.88
CA PHE A 188 -2.39 0.18 10.54
C PHE A 188 -1.03 0.66 11.04
N TRP A 189 -0.51 1.72 10.40
CA TRP A 189 0.54 2.54 10.98
C TRP A 189 -0.08 3.65 11.83
N HIS A 190 0.57 4.00 12.94
CA HIS A 190 0.16 5.14 13.73
C HIS A 190 1.35 5.84 14.39
N LYS A 191 1.19 7.12 14.65
CA LYS A 191 2.07 7.89 15.53
C LYS A 191 1.24 8.77 16.44
N TYR A 192 1.72 9.00 17.65
CA TYR A 192 0.95 9.72 18.66
C TYR A 192 1.85 10.45 19.65
N ASN A 193 1.36 11.60 20.10
CA ASN A 193 1.88 12.30 21.26
C ASN A 193 0.68 12.76 22.10
N ILE A 194 0.41 12.03 23.18
CA ILE A 194 -0.84 12.04 23.96
C ILE A 194 -0.47 12.05 25.45
N LEU A 195 -1.20 12.79 26.29
CA LEU A 195 -0.93 12.86 27.74
C LEU A 195 -1.11 11.49 28.43
N PRO A 196 -0.06 10.85 28.99
CA PRO A 196 -0.17 9.56 29.66
C PRO A 196 -1.17 9.57 30.82
N GLY A 197 -1.88 8.46 31.02
CA GLY A 197 -2.83 8.27 32.11
C GLY A 197 -4.16 9.04 31.96
N LYS A 198 -4.18 10.16 31.24
CA LYS A 198 -5.38 11.00 31.02
C LYS A 198 -6.05 10.80 29.66
N ASN A 199 -5.26 10.63 28.60
CA ASN A 199 -5.79 10.45 27.26
C ASN A 199 -5.21 9.15 26.68
N GLY A 200 -5.84 8.60 25.63
CA GLY A 200 -5.28 7.46 24.92
C GLY A 200 -6.11 6.94 23.76
N GLY A 201 -5.43 6.40 22.75
CA GLY A 201 -6.04 5.65 21.66
C GLY A 201 -6.33 4.20 22.05
N VAL A 202 -7.51 3.70 21.73
CA VAL A 202 -7.90 2.28 21.85
C VAL A 202 -8.61 1.81 20.58
N VAL A 203 -8.62 0.49 20.37
CA VAL A 203 -9.44 -0.15 19.33
C VAL A 203 -10.70 -0.74 19.98
N MET A 204 -11.85 -0.48 19.37
CA MET A 204 -13.11 -1.15 19.69
C MET A 204 -13.63 -1.92 18.46
N LEU A 205 -14.29 -3.05 18.69
CA LEU A 205 -15.11 -3.74 17.67
C LEU A 205 -16.58 -3.48 17.95
N GLY A 206 -17.38 -3.24 16.91
CA GLY A 206 -18.80 -2.96 17.02
C GLY A 206 -19.66 -4.07 16.44
N PHE A 207 -20.77 -4.40 17.11
CA PHE A 207 -21.76 -5.40 16.73
C PHE A 207 -23.18 -4.84 16.86
N ARG A 208 -24.13 -5.24 16.01
CA ARG A 208 -25.55 -4.90 16.21
C ARG A 208 -26.31 -5.98 16.96
N GLY A 209 -27.31 -5.57 17.74
CA GLY A 209 -28.34 -6.46 18.30
C GLY A 209 -27.78 -7.50 19.27
N VAL A 210 -26.74 -7.14 20.02
CA VAL A 210 -26.13 -7.99 21.05
C VAL A 210 -26.53 -7.42 22.41
N ASP A 211 -27.37 -8.15 23.15
CA ASP A 211 -27.79 -7.79 24.51
C ASP A 211 -26.58 -7.60 25.44
N THR A 212 -26.31 -6.36 25.86
CA THR A 212 -25.16 -5.98 26.69
C THR A 212 -25.50 -5.66 28.15
N ASP A 213 -26.73 -5.25 28.46
CA ASP A 213 -27.15 -4.85 29.82
C ASP A 213 -28.13 -5.83 30.50
N GLY A 214 -28.68 -6.78 29.75
CA GLY A 214 -29.60 -7.82 30.23
C GLY A 214 -31.08 -7.42 30.23
N ASP A 215 -31.46 -6.29 29.60
CA ASP A 215 -32.87 -5.90 29.42
C ASP A 215 -33.56 -6.59 28.22
N GLY A 216 -32.76 -7.09 27.27
CA GLY A 216 -33.14 -7.85 26.08
C GLY A 216 -32.19 -7.59 24.91
N PRO A 217 -32.37 -8.26 23.75
CA PRO A 217 -31.69 -7.86 22.54
C PRO A 217 -32.12 -6.45 22.19
N ASP A 218 -31.15 -5.54 22.25
CA ASP A 218 -31.36 -4.14 21.94
C ASP A 218 -31.95 -3.97 20.53
N ASN A 219 -32.66 -2.86 20.30
CA ASN A 219 -33.26 -2.63 19.00
C ASN A 219 -32.17 -2.64 17.92
N THR A 220 -32.43 -3.28 16.78
CA THR A 220 -31.43 -3.63 15.75
C THR A 220 -30.77 -2.44 15.02
N SER A 221 -30.88 -1.22 15.56
CA SER A 221 -30.26 0.00 15.07
C SER A 221 -28.95 0.35 15.78
N ASP A 222 -28.80 0.05 17.07
CA ASP A 222 -27.60 0.44 17.83
C ASP A 222 -26.43 -0.53 17.62
N ILE A 223 -25.21 -0.07 17.97
CA ILE A 223 -23.96 -0.81 17.84
C ILE A 223 -23.24 -0.82 19.19
N ASP A 224 -23.11 -2.00 19.77
CA ASP A 224 -22.36 -2.25 21.02
C ASP A 224 -20.86 -2.36 20.75
N TRP A 225 -20.04 -1.65 21.54
CA TRP A 225 -18.59 -1.59 21.36
C TRP A 225 -17.86 -2.45 22.39
N LEU A 226 -17.05 -3.39 21.90
CA LEU A 226 -16.15 -4.26 22.66
C LEU A 226 -14.71 -3.74 22.56
N TYR A 227 -14.06 -3.47 23.70
CA TYR A 227 -12.65 -3.10 23.77
C TYR A 227 -11.75 -4.29 23.47
N VAL A 228 -10.83 -4.11 22.53
CA VAL A 228 -9.85 -5.13 22.11
C VAL A 228 -8.41 -4.67 22.28
N THR A 229 -7.51 -5.64 22.42
CA THR A 229 -6.07 -5.40 22.58
C THR A 229 -5.33 -5.83 21.32
N PRO A 230 -4.43 -5.00 20.77
CA PRO A 230 -3.52 -5.39 19.70
C PRO A 230 -2.57 -6.52 20.14
N LEU A 231 -1.99 -7.18 19.15
CA LEU A 231 -0.85 -8.11 19.31
C LEU A 231 0.46 -7.35 19.61
N THR A 232 0.53 -6.07 19.25
CA THR A 232 1.59 -5.14 19.67
C THR A 232 1.28 -4.56 21.05
N SER A 233 2.27 -4.00 21.74
CA SER A 233 2.09 -3.48 23.10
C SER A 233 1.39 -2.12 23.11
N TYR A 234 0.37 -1.96 23.95
CA TYR A 234 -0.06 -0.64 24.41
C TYR A 234 1.04 0.02 25.28
N SER A 235 1.24 1.32 25.13
CA SER A 235 2.33 2.06 25.76
C SER A 235 2.06 2.49 27.21
N GLY A 236 0.80 2.51 27.65
CA GLY A 236 0.46 2.89 29.02
C GLY A 236 -0.99 2.58 29.41
N ASN A 237 -1.31 2.89 30.67
CA ASN A 237 -2.64 2.68 31.22
C ASN A 237 -3.54 3.94 31.06
N LEU A 238 -4.86 3.73 31.05
CA LEU A 238 -5.84 4.82 31.13
C LEU A 238 -6.26 5.02 32.61
N LEU A 239 -5.33 5.54 33.43
CA LEU A 239 -5.57 5.75 34.86
C LEU A 239 -6.26 7.10 35.13
N LEU A 240 -7.57 7.09 34.94
CA LEU A 240 -8.40 8.26 35.15
C LEU A 240 -8.78 8.47 36.61
N THR A 241 -8.88 9.74 37.00
CA THR A 241 -9.28 10.17 38.35
C THR A 241 -10.28 11.32 38.21
N ASP A 242 -11.31 11.32 39.04
CA ASP A 242 -12.28 12.41 39.13
C ASP A 242 -11.69 13.67 39.79
N SER A 243 -12.53 14.70 39.98
CA SER A 243 -12.20 15.95 40.68
C SER A 243 -11.77 15.74 42.13
N GLU A 244 -12.16 14.61 42.72
CA GLU A 244 -11.91 14.18 44.10
C GLU A 244 -10.72 13.20 44.19
N GLY A 245 -10.04 12.93 43.06
CA GLY A 245 -8.88 12.06 42.97
C GLY A 245 -9.19 10.55 43.02
N GLN A 246 -10.46 10.13 42.97
CA GLN A 246 -10.84 8.72 42.98
C GLN A 246 -10.71 8.11 41.57
N PRO A 247 -10.28 6.84 41.45
CA PRO A 247 -10.13 6.20 40.14
C PRO A 247 -11.44 6.04 39.37
N VAL A 248 -11.52 6.63 38.17
CA VAL A 248 -12.65 6.43 37.25
C VAL A 248 -12.41 5.14 36.47
N ILE A 249 -13.32 4.18 36.62
CA ILE A 249 -13.24 2.88 35.94
C ILE A 249 -14.04 2.95 34.64
N TRP A 250 -13.31 3.07 33.53
CA TRP A 250 -13.91 3.03 32.20
C TRP A 250 -14.19 1.60 31.78
N ARG A 251 -15.36 1.41 31.19
CA ARG A 251 -15.83 0.14 30.64
C ARG A 251 -16.21 0.35 29.18
N ASP A 252 -16.12 -0.72 28.43
CA ASP A 252 -16.83 -0.85 27.16
C ASP A 252 -18.29 -1.27 27.44
N ASP A 253 -19.09 -1.43 26.40
CA ASP A 253 -20.55 -1.63 26.55
C ASP A 253 -20.85 -3.03 27.14
N PHE A 254 -19.94 -3.99 26.90
CA PHE A 254 -19.90 -5.32 27.53
C PHE A 254 -19.41 -5.31 29.00
N GLY A 255 -19.23 -4.14 29.59
CA GLY A 255 -18.80 -3.96 30.97
C GLY A 255 -17.34 -4.33 31.24
N ARG A 256 -16.54 -4.70 30.23
CA ARG A 256 -15.11 -5.02 30.36
C ARG A 256 -14.32 -3.73 30.57
N ARG A 257 -13.40 -3.76 31.54
CA ARG A 257 -12.60 -2.58 31.89
C ARG A 257 -11.57 -2.24 30.80
N ILE A 258 -11.62 -1.00 30.32
CA ILE A 258 -10.59 -0.41 29.47
C ILE A 258 -9.39 -0.08 30.38
N LEU A 259 -8.30 -0.82 30.21
CA LEU A 259 -7.11 -0.74 31.10
C LEU A 259 -5.90 -0.10 30.42
N TRP A 260 -5.68 -0.42 29.16
CA TRP A 260 -4.48 -0.10 28.40
C TRP A 260 -4.85 0.68 27.14
N CYS A 261 -3.96 1.57 26.72
CA CYS A 261 -4.16 2.41 25.54
C CYS A 261 -2.80 2.89 24.99
N TRP A 262 -2.82 3.42 23.77
CA TRP A 262 -1.70 4.17 23.24
C TRP A 262 -1.72 5.59 23.81
N ASN A 263 -0.77 5.86 24.69
CA ASN A 263 -0.54 7.18 25.27
C ASN A 263 0.96 7.45 25.49
N GLY A 264 1.31 8.67 25.87
CA GLY A 264 2.69 9.13 25.78
C GLY A 264 3.07 9.39 24.32
N LYS A 265 4.29 9.01 23.94
CA LYS A 265 4.89 9.39 22.66
C LYS A 265 5.38 8.15 21.91
N SER A 266 4.87 7.94 20.69
CA SER A 266 5.13 6.77 19.84
C SER A 266 6.60 6.58 19.47
N SER A 267 6.92 5.39 18.94
CA SER A 267 8.25 4.93 18.54
C SER A 267 9.28 5.14 19.67
N THR A 268 8.97 4.57 20.83
CA THR A 268 9.79 4.66 22.07
C THR A 268 10.10 6.09 22.54
N GLY A 269 9.24 7.05 22.20
CA GLY A 269 9.39 8.45 22.59
C GLY A 269 10.02 9.36 21.53
N THR A 270 10.23 8.89 20.30
CA THR A 270 10.72 9.72 19.20
C THR A 270 9.61 10.55 18.54
N PHE A 271 8.35 10.06 18.55
CA PHE A 271 7.22 10.54 17.73
C PHE A 271 7.41 10.25 16.24
N ASP A 272 7.75 9.00 15.96
CA ASP A 272 7.73 8.42 14.63
C ASP A 272 6.61 7.38 14.51
N TRP A 273 6.39 6.88 13.29
CA TRP A 273 5.43 5.82 12.99
C TRP A 273 5.81 4.49 13.63
N GLU A 274 4.84 3.84 14.26
CA GLU A 274 4.91 2.46 14.72
C GLU A 274 3.72 1.66 14.16
N PHE A 275 3.86 0.34 14.10
CA PHE A 275 2.86 -0.54 13.49
C PHE A 275 1.95 -1.14 14.55
N ALA A 276 0.64 -1.18 14.27
CA ALA A 276 -0.37 -1.84 15.08
C ALA A 276 -1.03 -2.98 14.30
N LYS A 277 -1.26 -4.11 15.00
CA LYS A 277 -2.00 -5.26 14.49
C LYS A 277 -2.94 -5.81 15.56
N VAL A 278 -4.19 -6.05 15.24
CA VAL A 278 -5.20 -6.69 16.11
C VAL A 278 -5.72 -7.94 15.42
N ASP A 279 -5.79 -9.05 16.15
CA ASP A 279 -6.51 -10.25 15.70
C ASP A 279 -8.00 -10.10 16.05
N LEU A 280 -8.88 -10.22 15.04
CA LEU A 280 -10.31 -9.97 15.18
C LEU A 280 -11.08 -11.25 15.56
N LEU A 281 -10.70 -12.40 15.01
CA LEU A 281 -11.48 -13.65 15.18
C LEU A 281 -11.68 -14.10 16.64
N PRO A 282 -10.72 -13.91 17.58
CA PRO A 282 -10.93 -14.22 18.99
C PRO A 282 -11.99 -13.38 19.70
N TYR A 283 -12.39 -12.24 19.12
CA TYR A 283 -13.34 -11.29 19.71
C TYR A 283 -14.69 -11.23 18.99
N VAL A 284 -14.79 -11.72 17.75
CA VAL A 284 -16.03 -11.68 16.94
C VAL A 284 -16.73 -13.04 16.93
N PRO A 285 -17.92 -13.17 17.58
CA PRO A 285 -18.74 -14.37 17.52
C PRO A 285 -19.13 -14.72 16.07
N GLU A 286 -19.21 -16.01 15.74
CA GLU A 286 -19.54 -16.46 14.37
C GLU A 286 -20.85 -15.87 13.84
N SER A 287 -21.86 -15.74 14.70
CA SER A 287 -23.16 -15.12 14.41
C SER A 287 -23.11 -13.62 14.05
N SER A 288 -21.98 -12.95 14.29
CA SER A 288 -21.80 -11.51 14.09
C SER A 288 -20.73 -11.20 13.04
N ARG A 289 -20.19 -12.21 12.34
CA ARG A 289 -19.12 -12.02 11.35
C ARG A 289 -19.57 -11.40 10.04
N ASP A 290 -20.86 -11.39 9.73
CA ASP A 290 -21.40 -10.79 8.50
C ASP A 290 -21.46 -9.25 8.55
N GLU A 291 -21.54 -8.65 9.76
CA GLU A 291 -21.66 -7.20 9.96
C GLU A 291 -20.77 -6.74 11.13
N VAL A 292 -19.46 -6.59 10.87
CA VAL A 292 -18.47 -6.13 11.86
C VAL A 292 -18.12 -4.66 11.64
N TYR A 293 -17.95 -3.93 12.74
CA TYR A 293 -17.40 -2.58 12.76
C TYR A 293 -16.07 -2.52 13.52
N VAL A 294 -15.20 -1.59 13.13
CA VAL A 294 -14.00 -1.21 13.88
C VAL A 294 -14.09 0.27 14.20
N ARG A 295 -13.80 0.65 15.45
CA ARG A 295 -13.69 2.05 15.86
C ARG A 295 -12.30 2.29 16.45
N LEU A 296 -11.57 3.24 15.87
CA LEU A 296 -10.36 3.78 16.49
C LEU A 296 -10.77 4.97 17.35
N TYR A 297 -10.67 4.77 18.68
CA TYR A 297 -11.30 5.62 19.67
C TYR A 297 -10.24 6.34 20.50
N TYR A 298 -10.13 7.66 20.30
CA TYR A 298 -9.32 8.55 21.10
C TYR A 298 -10.11 9.00 22.34
N LYS A 299 -9.83 8.37 23.48
CA LYS A 299 -10.39 8.76 24.78
C LYS A 299 -9.64 10.00 25.32
N GLN A 300 -10.38 11.00 25.80
CA GLN A 300 -9.84 12.24 26.33
C GLN A 300 -10.49 12.62 27.67
N TYR A 301 -9.68 12.95 28.66
CA TYR A 301 -10.16 13.40 29.96
C TYR A 301 -9.37 14.60 30.49
N GLY A 302 -10.04 15.73 30.62
CA GLY A 302 -9.40 16.99 30.99
C GLY A 302 -8.51 17.55 29.87
N GLN A 303 -7.65 18.50 30.22
CA GLN A 303 -6.73 19.13 29.26
C GLN A 303 -5.57 18.19 28.92
N GLY A 304 -5.10 18.24 27.67
CA GLY A 304 -3.92 17.50 27.22
C GLY A 304 -2.95 18.40 26.46
N THR A 305 -1.66 18.24 26.73
CA THR A 305 -0.56 18.89 25.99
C THR A 305 0.14 17.83 25.14
N GLY A 306 -0.39 17.59 23.95
CA GLY A 306 0.13 16.60 23.00
C GLY A 306 -0.25 16.98 21.59
N PHE A 307 0.43 16.40 20.60
CA PHE A 307 0.14 16.69 19.20
C PHE A 307 -1.14 15.96 18.72
N GLY A 308 -1.48 14.82 19.33
CA GLY A 308 -2.67 14.02 18.96
C GLY A 308 -2.33 12.59 18.56
N TRP A 309 -3.20 11.97 17.76
CA TRP A 309 -3.06 10.62 17.22
C TRP A 309 -3.27 10.64 15.71
N TRP A 310 -2.28 10.17 14.96
CA TRP A 310 -2.33 9.94 13.52
C TRP A 310 -2.41 8.45 13.25
N ILE A 311 -3.21 8.08 12.26
CA ILE A 311 -3.39 6.72 11.77
C ILE A 311 -3.25 6.79 10.25
N ASP A 312 -2.57 5.81 9.67
CA ASP A 312 -2.32 5.66 8.24
C ASP A 312 -2.33 4.18 7.86
N ASP A 313 -2.46 3.86 6.56
CA ASP A 313 -2.54 2.49 6.01
C ASP A 313 -3.51 1.57 6.78
N LEU A 314 -4.71 2.08 7.10
CA LEU A 314 -5.72 1.32 7.83
C LEU A 314 -6.34 0.24 6.94
N GLU A 315 -6.14 -1.03 7.31
CA GLU A 315 -6.49 -2.19 6.49
C GLU A 315 -7.13 -3.30 7.34
N ILE A 316 -8.15 -3.96 6.76
CA ILE A 316 -8.69 -5.23 7.27
C ILE A 316 -8.24 -6.34 6.32
N ARG A 317 -7.29 -7.18 6.76
CA ARG A 317 -6.83 -8.35 6.01
C ARG A 317 -7.59 -9.59 6.49
N VAL A 318 -8.39 -10.19 5.62
CA VAL A 318 -9.01 -11.51 5.84
C VAL A 318 -8.36 -12.57 4.96
N SER A 319 -8.42 -13.83 5.39
CA SER A 319 -8.02 -14.99 4.57
C SER A 319 -8.87 -16.21 4.91
N ARG A 320 -9.03 -17.12 3.95
CA ARG A 320 -9.68 -18.44 4.15
C ARG A 320 -8.67 -19.58 3.93
N SER A 321 -8.95 -20.78 4.43
CA SER A 321 -8.19 -21.97 4.06
C SER A 321 -8.50 -22.34 2.60
N ASP A 322 -7.46 -22.81 1.90
CA ASP A 322 -7.53 -23.47 0.59
C ASP A 322 -8.48 -24.68 0.55
N SER A 323 -8.70 -25.34 1.69
CA SER A 323 -9.62 -26.48 1.84
C SER A 323 -11.10 -26.12 2.02
N LEU A 324 -11.46 -24.84 2.06
CA LEU A 324 -12.85 -24.37 2.22
C LEU A 324 -13.33 -23.68 0.94
N PRO A 325 -14.52 -24.04 0.40
CA PRO A 325 -15.08 -23.32 -0.74
C PRO A 325 -15.53 -21.90 -0.37
N ALA A 326 -15.52 -21.00 -1.35
CA ALA A 326 -16.10 -19.67 -1.21
C ALA A 326 -17.63 -19.76 -1.22
N ASN A 327 -18.29 -19.02 -0.32
CA ASN A 327 -19.76 -18.94 -0.22
C ASN A 327 -20.22 -17.48 -0.40
N ALA A 328 -21.53 -17.21 -0.49
CA ALA A 328 -22.04 -15.86 -0.76
C ALA A 328 -21.58 -14.82 0.26
N SER A 329 -21.51 -15.17 1.55
CA SER A 329 -21.10 -14.27 2.63
C SER A 329 -19.59 -13.99 2.69
N ALA A 330 -18.75 -14.86 2.13
CA ALA A 330 -17.29 -14.67 2.07
C ALA A 330 -16.89 -13.39 1.32
N THR A 331 -15.86 -12.71 1.85
CA THR A 331 -15.22 -11.53 1.26
C THR A 331 -14.03 -11.93 0.38
N ASP A 332 -13.27 -12.92 0.81
CA ASP A 332 -12.24 -13.58 -0.01
C ASP A 332 -12.90 -14.63 -0.92
N LYS A 333 -12.84 -14.37 -2.23
CA LYS A 333 -13.49 -15.16 -3.28
C LYS A 333 -12.54 -16.08 -4.04
N TRP A 334 -11.25 -16.07 -3.71
CA TRP A 334 -10.34 -17.08 -4.22
C TRP A 334 -10.58 -18.42 -3.53
N GLU A 335 -10.64 -19.49 -4.32
CA GLU A 335 -10.64 -20.88 -3.85
C GLU A 335 -9.80 -21.77 -4.76
N LEU A 336 -9.33 -22.89 -4.20
CA LEU A 336 -8.74 -23.98 -4.96
C LEU A 336 -9.88 -24.87 -5.47
N TYR A 337 -10.15 -24.81 -6.77
CA TYR A 337 -11.23 -25.55 -7.40
C TYR A 337 -10.75 -26.90 -7.94
N GLU A 338 -11.52 -27.97 -7.70
CA GLU A 338 -11.28 -29.31 -8.23
C GLU A 338 -12.24 -29.62 -9.39
N ALA A 339 -11.78 -29.43 -10.63
CA ALA A 339 -12.51 -29.73 -11.86
C ALA A 339 -12.69 -31.24 -12.07
N VAL A 340 -13.90 -31.66 -12.43
CA VAL A 340 -14.26 -33.07 -12.65
C VAL A 340 -14.81 -33.36 -14.05
N GLY A 341 -14.54 -34.55 -14.56
CA GLY A 341 -15.12 -35.05 -15.81
C GLY A 341 -14.84 -34.13 -17.02
N GLU A 342 -15.89 -33.52 -17.58
CA GLU A 342 -15.80 -32.63 -18.73
C GLU A 342 -15.33 -31.20 -18.41
N GLU A 343 -15.14 -30.85 -17.13
CA GLU A 343 -14.56 -29.57 -16.70
C GLU A 343 -13.03 -29.58 -16.82
N ILE A 344 -12.41 -30.76 -16.80
CA ILE A 344 -10.97 -30.94 -16.98
C ILE A 344 -10.58 -30.53 -18.41
N GLY A 345 -9.66 -29.58 -18.52
CA GLY A 345 -9.29 -28.92 -19.78
C GLY A 345 -10.11 -27.65 -20.09
N LYS A 346 -11.23 -27.40 -19.40
CA LYS A 346 -12.05 -26.18 -19.50
C LYS A 346 -11.82 -25.22 -18.32
N LEU A 347 -11.98 -25.73 -17.10
CA LEU A 347 -11.85 -24.99 -15.84
C LEU A 347 -10.46 -25.21 -15.21
N SER A 348 -9.92 -26.44 -15.26
CA SER A 348 -8.48 -26.69 -15.11
C SER A 348 -7.80 -26.76 -16.48
N ARG A 349 -6.60 -26.21 -16.61
CA ARG A 349 -5.76 -26.33 -17.81
C ARG A 349 -4.88 -27.57 -17.74
N SER A 350 -4.33 -27.91 -16.59
CA SER A 350 -3.58 -29.15 -16.35
C SER A 350 -4.08 -29.87 -15.09
N GLY A 351 -4.08 -31.21 -15.12
CA GLY A 351 -4.64 -32.01 -14.02
C GLY A 351 -6.09 -31.65 -13.68
N THR A 352 -6.40 -31.68 -12.39
CA THR A 352 -7.76 -31.49 -11.84
C THR A 352 -7.95 -30.16 -11.12
N HIS A 353 -6.92 -29.37 -10.86
CA HIS A 353 -7.04 -28.19 -9.99
C HIS A 353 -6.80 -26.89 -10.74
N ALA A 354 -7.44 -25.81 -10.29
CA ALA A 354 -7.17 -24.43 -10.70
C ALA A 354 -7.51 -23.48 -9.55
N TRP A 355 -7.00 -22.25 -9.59
CA TRP A 355 -7.45 -21.21 -8.66
C TRP A 355 -8.56 -20.39 -9.31
N TRP A 356 -9.70 -20.28 -8.62
CA TRP A 356 -10.89 -19.62 -9.14
C TRP A 356 -11.32 -18.47 -8.21
N ASN A 357 -11.56 -17.30 -8.77
CA ASN A 357 -12.22 -16.17 -8.12
C ASN A 357 -13.65 -16.03 -8.68
N HIS A 358 -14.66 -16.31 -7.84
CA HIS A 358 -16.08 -16.33 -8.22
C HIS A 358 -16.99 -16.19 -7.00
N ASN A 359 -18.32 -16.03 -7.18
CA ASN A 359 -19.22 -15.76 -6.05
C ASN A 359 -19.71 -17.02 -5.30
N GLY A 360 -19.73 -18.20 -5.92
CA GLY A 360 -19.80 -19.51 -5.24
C GLY A 360 -21.15 -20.02 -4.72
N GLU A 361 -22.25 -19.27 -4.77
CA GLU A 361 -23.56 -19.75 -4.29
C GLU A 361 -24.77 -19.20 -5.04
N GLY A 362 -25.69 -20.11 -5.41
CA GLY A 362 -27.13 -19.84 -5.47
C GLY A 362 -27.70 -19.21 -6.75
N GLY A 363 -26.84 -18.77 -7.66
CA GLY A 363 -27.20 -18.28 -8.99
C GLY A 363 -25.99 -17.64 -9.67
N ASP A 364 -25.96 -17.68 -11.01
CA ASP A 364 -25.10 -16.88 -11.89
C ASP A 364 -23.74 -16.49 -11.28
N ASP A 365 -22.82 -17.46 -11.19
CA ASP A 365 -21.60 -17.47 -10.35
C ASP A 365 -20.49 -16.46 -10.72
N TYR A 366 -20.84 -15.27 -11.22
CA TYR A 366 -19.88 -14.24 -11.64
C TYR A 366 -19.12 -13.61 -10.45
N LEU A 367 -18.27 -12.61 -10.71
CA LEU A 367 -17.59 -11.90 -9.62
C LEU A 367 -18.60 -11.17 -8.72
N LYS A 368 -18.34 -11.19 -7.41
CA LYS A 368 -19.11 -10.44 -6.41
C LYS A 368 -18.81 -8.94 -6.54
N SER A 369 -19.83 -8.11 -6.36
CA SER A 369 -19.71 -6.65 -6.34
C SER A 369 -18.89 -6.15 -5.15
N GLY A 370 -18.11 -5.09 -5.36
CA GLY A 370 -17.34 -4.39 -4.33
C GLY A 370 -16.24 -5.21 -3.65
N ILE A 371 -15.70 -6.24 -4.31
CA ILE A 371 -14.57 -7.00 -3.78
C ILE A 371 -13.24 -6.33 -4.13
N ASP A 372 -12.30 -6.39 -3.19
CA ASP A 372 -10.87 -6.17 -3.41
C ASP A 372 -10.13 -7.28 -2.67
N ASN A 373 -9.85 -8.38 -3.36
CA ASN A 373 -9.21 -9.56 -2.76
C ASN A 373 -8.05 -10.07 -3.63
N SER A 374 -7.16 -10.80 -2.99
CA SER A 374 -5.85 -11.14 -3.55
C SER A 374 -5.42 -12.55 -3.17
N LEU A 375 -5.14 -13.37 -4.18
CA LEU A 375 -4.42 -14.62 -3.99
C LEU A 375 -2.92 -14.32 -4.00
N ILE A 376 -2.24 -14.64 -2.89
CA ILE A 376 -0.85 -14.24 -2.66
C ILE A 376 0.06 -15.48 -2.66
N THR A 377 1.25 -15.34 -3.25
CA THR A 377 2.27 -16.39 -3.21
C THR A 377 2.92 -16.48 -1.83
N ARG A 378 3.58 -17.60 -1.56
CA ARG A 378 4.65 -17.66 -0.57
C ARG A 378 5.80 -16.74 -0.99
N PRO A 379 6.72 -16.38 -0.07
CA PRO A 379 7.94 -15.66 -0.43
C PRO A 379 8.75 -16.41 -1.50
N ILE A 380 9.03 -15.73 -2.62
CA ILE A 380 9.82 -16.22 -3.75
C ILE A 380 11.20 -15.58 -3.67
N ASP A 381 12.23 -16.39 -3.50
CA ASP A 381 13.61 -15.91 -3.43
C ASP A 381 14.17 -15.59 -4.83
N LEU A 382 14.33 -14.30 -5.15
CA LEU A 382 14.99 -13.81 -6.36
C LEU A 382 16.37 -13.18 -6.04
N THR A 383 16.91 -13.36 -4.83
CA THR A 383 18.15 -12.71 -4.39
C THR A 383 19.34 -13.04 -5.28
N ASN A 384 19.43 -14.29 -5.75
CA ASN A 384 20.48 -14.80 -6.62
C ASN A 384 20.06 -14.93 -8.10
N ALA A 385 18.91 -14.36 -8.51
CA ALA A 385 18.41 -14.47 -9.88
C ALA A 385 19.22 -13.61 -10.86
N ARG A 386 19.71 -14.22 -11.96
CA ARG A 386 20.24 -13.48 -13.12
C ARG A 386 19.12 -12.85 -13.91
N TRP A 387 18.07 -13.64 -14.16
CA TRP A 387 16.78 -13.24 -14.71
C TRP A 387 15.68 -14.15 -14.15
N ALA A 388 14.45 -13.66 -14.08
CA ALA A 388 13.29 -14.42 -13.62
C ALA A 388 12.05 -13.99 -14.41
N ARG A 389 11.10 -14.91 -14.60
CA ARG A 389 9.81 -14.65 -15.25
C ARG A 389 8.69 -15.35 -14.52
N LEU A 390 7.55 -14.69 -14.45
CA LEU A 390 6.27 -15.31 -14.16
C LEU A 390 5.66 -15.86 -15.46
N SER A 391 4.97 -16.98 -15.37
CA SER A 391 4.06 -17.50 -16.39
C SER A 391 2.87 -18.18 -15.72
N PHE A 392 1.67 -18.00 -16.25
CA PHE A 392 0.48 -18.75 -15.85
C PHE A 392 -0.53 -18.77 -17.00
N TYR A 393 -1.41 -19.77 -16.99
CA TYR A 393 -2.60 -19.79 -17.84
C TYR A 393 -3.75 -19.11 -17.12
N THR A 394 -4.65 -18.49 -17.87
CA THR A 394 -5.81 -17.81 -17.28
C THR A 394 -7.00 -17.89 -18.21
N ARG A 395 -8.19 -17.91 -17.62
CA ARG A 395 -9.45 -17.60 -18.30
C ARG A 395 -10.24 -16.61 -17.43
N PHE A 396 -10.97 -15.68 -18.02
CA PHE A 396 -11.81 -14.73 -17.32
C PHE A 396 -13.04 -14.35 -18.14
N ASN A 397 -14.08 -13.93 -17.41
CA ASN A 397 -15.29 -13.30 -17.95
C ASN A 397 -15.58 -12.08 -17.07
N ILE A 398 -15.06 -10.92 -17.48
CA ILE A 398 -15.10 -9.65 -16.74
C ILE A 398 -15.72 -8.60 -17.65
N ASN A 399 -16.67 -7.82 -17.17
CA ASN A 399 -17.28 -6.74 -17.95
C ASN A 399 -16.22 -5.70 -18.37
N SER A 400 -16.12 -5.45 -19.67
CA SER A 400 -15.17 -4.51 -20.29
C SER A 400 -15.61 -3.04 -20.22
N LEU A 401 -16.84 -2.77 -19.77
CA LEU A 401 -17.31 -1.40 -19.50
C LEU A 401 -16.47 -0.73 -18.40
N SER A 402 -16.35 0.59 -18.48
CA SER A 402 -15.58 1.36 -17.50
C SER A 402 -16.46 1.77 -16.33
N GLY A 403 -16.48 0.97 -15.26
CA GLY A 403 -16.93 1.40 -13.93
C GLY A 403 -15.89 2.27 -13.19
N ALA A 404 -16.26 2.79 -12.01
CA ALA A 404 -15.35 3.52 -11.12
C ALA A 404 -15.49 3.01 -9.66
N PRO A 405 -14.58 2.12 -9.18
CA PRO A 405 -13.42 1.56 -9.87
C PRO A 405 -13.83 0.55 -10.97
N PRO A 406 -13.03 0.35 -12.04
CA PRO A 406 -13.34 -0.65 -13.05
C PRO A 406 -13.03 -2.06 -12.54
N ASP A 407 -13.89 -3.02 -12.90
CA ASP A 407 -13.60 -4.44 -12.71
C ASP A 407 -12.27 -4.78 -13.39
N CYS A 408 -11.36 -5.46 -12.69
CA CYS A 408 -10.10 -5.92 -13.27
C CYS A 408 -9.43 -7.01 -12.44
N VAL A 409 -8.60 -7.82 -13.11
CA VAL A 409 -7.57 -8.62 -12.45
C VAL A 409 -6.18 -8.01 -12.72
N ARG A 410 -5.31 -8.04 -11.72
CA ARG A 410 -3.93 -7.53 -11.79
C ARG A 410 -2.96 -8.54 -11.21
N VAL A 411 -1.76 -8.59 -11.79
CA VAL A 411 -0.61 -9.18 -11.09
C VAL A 411 0.26 -8.05 -10.57
N GLU A 412 0.57 -8.10 -9.29
CA GLU A 412 1.37 -7.10 -8.61
C GLU A 412 2.46 -7.79 -7.78
N VAL A 413 3.63 -7.16 -7.65
CA VAL A 413 4.78 -7.67 -6.89
C VAL A 413 5.11 -6.73 -5.73
N SER A 414 5.51 -7.31 -4.61
CA SER A 414 6.07 -6.61 -3.45
C SER A 414 7.48 -7.13 -3.18
N ALA A 415 8.40 -6.23 -2.85
CA ALA A 415 9.77 -6.54 -2.40
C ALA A 415 9.98 -6.20 -0.90
N ASP A 416 8.90 -5.87 -0.19
CA ASP A 416 8.89 -5.36 1.18
C ASP A 416 7.87 -6.09 2.07
N ASN A 417 7.65 -7.39 1.79
CA ASN A 417 6.76 -8.28 2.53
C ASN A 417 5.27 -7.83 2.52
N GLY A 418 4.83 -7.22 1.42
CA GLY A 418 3.45 -6.86 1.16
C GLY A 418 3.01 -5.52 1.74
N LEU A 419 3.96 -4.62 2.00
CA LEU A 419 3.69 -3.21 2.37
C LEU A 419 3.35 -2.40 1.12
N THR A 420 4.22 -2.41 0.10
CA THR A 420 3.97 -1.76 -1.19
C THR A 420 3.87 -2.78 -2.33
N TRP A 421 3.06 -2.46 -3.33
CA TRP A 421 2.75 -3.35 -4.45
C TRP A 421 2.87 -2.61 -5.78
N THR A 422 3.66 -3.16 -6.70
CA THR A 422 3.87 -2.62 -8.04
C THR A 422 3.20 -3.52 -9.08
N ALA A 423 2.33 -2.98 -9.92
CA ALA A 423 1.69 -3.74 -11.00
C ALA A 423 2.71 -4.10 -12.09
N ILE A 424 2.84 -5.39 -12.40
CA ILE A 424 3.89 -5.90 -13.31
C ILE A 424 3.43 -6.06 -14.77
N THR A 425 2.14 -5.88 -15.05
CA THR A 425 1.55 -6.16 -16.38
C THR A 425 1.61 -4.98 -17.36
N LEU A 426 2.57 -4.06 -17.17
CA LEU A 426 3.01 -3.01 -18.12
C LEU A 426 1.90 -2.21 -18.83
N GLY A 427 0.80 -1.89 -18.12
CA GLY A 427 -0.30 -1.11 -18.69
C GLY A 427 -1.21 -1.87 -19.67
N VAL A 428 -0.92 -3.14 -19.96
CA VAL A 428 -1.88 -4.04 -20.59
C VAL A 428 -2.96 -4.34 -19.54
N ARG A 429 -4.17 -3.83 -19.79
CA ARG A 429 -5.39 -4.28 -19.12
C ARG A 429 -5.75 -5.67 -19.66
N TRP A 430 -5.05 -6.68 -19.15
CA TRP A 430 -5.49 -8.07 -19.24
C TRP A 430 -6.67 -8.26 -18.27
N GLY A 431 -7.59 -9.18 -18.58
CA GLY A 431 -8.75 -9.39 -17.72
C GLY A 431 -9.92 -8.45 -17.97
N TRP A 432 -10.23 -8.11 -19.22
CA TRP A 432 -11.45 -7.41 -19.65
C TRP A 432 -12.11 -8.19 -20.80
N GLY A 433 -13.44 -8.26 -20.82
CA GLY A 433 -14.19 -9.10 -21.75
C GLY A 433 -14.14 -10.60 -21.37
N VAL A 434 -14.33 -11.47 -22.37
CA VAL A 434 -14.34 -12.94 -22.21
C VAL A 434 -13.17 -13.58 -22.93
N SER A 435 -12.23 -14.17 -22.19
CA SER A 435 -11.14 -14.93 -22.80
C SER A 435 -11.53 -16.36 -23.15
N GLY A 436 -11.07 -16.86 -24.30
CA GLY A 436 -11.15 -18.28 -24.63
C GLY A 436 -12.52 -18.79 -25.01
N SER A 437 -13.26 -17.95 -25.74
CA SER A 437 -14.41 -18.36 -26.57
C SER A 437 -13.98 -19.09 -27.85
N GLU A 438 -12.74 -18.91 -28.31
CA GLU A 438 -12.18 -19.58 -29.48
C GLU A 438 -11.53 -20.93 -29.12
N TYR A 439 -12.29 -22.01 -29.30
CA TYR A 439 -11.81 -23.39 -29.14
C TYR A 439 -11.29 -23.97 -30.47
N ASN A 440 -10.12 -24.61 -30.45
CA ASN A 440 -9.74 -25.59 -31.47
C ASN A 440 -10.25 -27.00 -31.10
N GLU A 441 -10.18 -27.95 -32.05
CA GLU A 441 -10.61 -29.36 -31.85
C GLU A 441 -9.87 -30.11 -30.72
N SER A 442 -8.84 -29.49 -30.10
CA SER A 442 -8.12 -29.99 -28.92
C SER A 442 -8.48 -29.26 -27.61
N GLY A 443 -9.57 -28.48 -27.60
CA GLY A 443 -10.09 -27.79 -26.41
C GLY A 443 -9.26 -26.61 -25.92
N LYS A 444 -8.27 -26.12 -26.69
CA LYS A 444 -7.36 -25.07 -26.23
C LYS A 444 -7.78 -23.69 -26.72
N SER A 445 -8.01 -22.77 -25.79
CA SER A 445 -8.08 -21.33 -26.06
C SER A 445 -6.79 -20.84 -26.71
N MET A 446 -6.91 -20.16 -27.85
CA MET A 446 -5.77 -19.56 -28.56
C MET A 446 -5.12 -18.45 -27.72
N THR A 447 -3.81 -18.27 -27.89
CA THR A 447 -3.10 -17.02 -27.49
C THR A 447 -2.89 -16.14 -28.72
N GLY A 448 -3.26 -14.87 -28.63
CA GLY A 448 -2.65 -13.78 -29.40
C GLY A 448 -3.06 -13.68 -30.86
N ILE A 449 -4.24 -13.10 -31.11
CA ILE A 449 -4.43 -12.28 -32.31
C ILE A 449 -3.99 -10.87 -31.93
N ASP A 450 -2.93 -10.37 -32.57
CA ASP A 450 -2.56 -8.95 -32.53
C ASP A 450 -3.63 -8.18 -33.31
N SER A 451 -4.46 -7.41 -32.61
CA SER A 451 -5.50 -6.57 -33.21
C SER A 451 -4.94 -5.27 -33.81
N GLY A 452 -3.62 -5.09 -33.76
CA GLY A 452 -2.88 -3.95 -34.26
C GLY A 452 -2.18 -3.20 -33.13
N ASN A 453 -1.10 -2.50 -33.48
CA ASN A 453 -0.26 -1.74 -32.53
C ASN A 453 0.34 -2.59 -31.37
N GLY A 454 0.43 -3.91 -31.51
CA GLY A 454 0.97 -4.81 -30.49
C GLY A 454 -0.02 -5.11 -29.36
N TRP A 455 -1.32 -4.89 -29.58
CA TRP A 455 -2.36 -5.21 -28.61
C TRP A 455 -2.91 -6.60 -28.87
N VAL A 456 -2.79 -7.48 -27.88
CA VAL A 456 -3.53 -8.74 -27.85
C VAL A 456 -4.90 -8.45 -27.26
N GLU A 457 -5.97 -8.73 -28.02
CA GLU A 457 -7.31 -8.69 -27.44
C GLU A 457 -7.41 -9.70 -26.32
N ALA A 458 -7.94 -9.26 -25.17
CA ALA A 458 -8.10 -10.07 -23.97
C ALA A 458 -8.98 -11.31 -24.21
N SER A 459 -9.85 -11.28 -25.22
CA SER A 459 -10.60 -12.43 -25.74
C SER A 459 -9.72 -13.60 -26.19
N THR A 460 -8.51 -13.29 -26.66
CA THR A 460 -7.51 -14.23 -27.18
C THR A 460 -6.35 -14.46 -26.21
N LEU A 461 -6.50 -14.18 -24.91
CA LEU A 461 -5.44 -14.39 -23.92
C LEU A 461 -5.69 -15.65 -23.07
N SER A 462 -4.97 -16.74 -23.37
CA SER A 462 -4.99 -17.96 -22.54
C SER A 462 -3.75 -18.16 -21.66
N ARG A 463 -2.68 -17.38 -21.86
CA ARG A 463 -1.44 -17.44 -21.07
C ARG A 463 -0.80 -16.07 -20.96
N LEU A 464 -0.50 -15.65 -19.73
CA LEU A 464 0.30 -14.47 -19.45
C LEU A 464 1.74 -14.89 -19.09
N SER A 465 2.73 -14.11 -19.53
CA SER A 465 4.10 -14.23 -19.05
C SER A 465 4.72 -12.84 -18.87
N VAL A 466 5.35 -12.62 -17.73
CA VAL A 466 5.79 -11.30 -17.26
C VAL A 466 7.25 -11.38 -16.79
N ASP A 467 8.03 -10.35 -17.05
CA ASP A 467 9.42 -10.27 -16.57
C ASP A 467 9.48 -9.86 -15.09
N LEU A 468 10.16 -10.67 -14.28
CA LEU A 468 10.44 -10.40 -12.86
C LEU A 468 11.90 -10.01 -12.63
N THR A 469 12.73 -9.97 -13.68
CA THR A 469 14.15 -9.57 -13.61
C THR A 469 14.40 -8.22 -12.92
N PRO A 470 13.52 -7.20 -12.98
CA PRO A 470 13.72 -5.95 -12.21
C PRO A 470 13.76 -6.14 -10.69
N TRP A 471 13.17 -7.21 -10.14
CA TRP A 471 13.12 -7.51 -8.69
C TRP A 471 14.16 -8.56 -8.24
N ARG A 472 15.16 -8.86 -9.08
CA ARG A 472 16.34 -9.63 -8.64
C ARG A 472 17.05 -8.93 -7.48
N GLY A 473 17.63 -9.70 -6.56
CA GLY A 473 18.24 -9.17 -5.33
C GLY A 473 17.28 -9.09 -4.14
N PHE A 474 15.98 -9.34 -4.34
CA PHE A 474 14.96 -9.34 -3.29
C PHE A 474 14.32 -10.72 -3.10
N VAL A 475 13.75 -10.95 -1.92
CA VAL A 475 12.71 -11.96 -1.73
C VAL A 475 11.37 -11.25 -1.97
N VAL A 476 10.54 -11.77 -2.88
CA VAL A 476 9.32 -11.09 -3.32
C VAL A 476 8.05 -11.86 -2.96
N LEU A 477 6.94 -11.14 -2.85
CA LEU A 477 5.60 -11.71 -2.92
C LEU A 477 4.95 -11.30 -4.25
N LEU A 478 4.19 -12.19 -4.86
CA LEU A 478 3.30 -11.88 -5.97
C LEU A 478 1.85 -11.97 -5.48
N ARG A 479 0.98 -11.09 -5.98
CA ARG A 479 -0.46 -11.22 -5.77
C ARG A 479 -1.25 -11.13 -7.07
N PHE A 480 -2.29 -11.94 -7.15
CA PHE A 480 -3.31 -11.94 -8.18
C PHE A 480 -4.53 -11.28 -7.58
N ARG A 481 -4.67 -9.97 -7.82
CA ARG A 481 -5.68 -9.12 -7.21
C ARG A 481 -6.88 -8.98 -8.15
N VAL A 482 -8.07 -9.27 -7.64
CA VAL A 482 -9.35 -9.00 -8.33
C VAL A 482 -10.03 -7.85 -7.61
N VAL A 483 -10.40 -6.83 -8.38
CA VAL A 483 -11.16 -5.66 -7.91
C VAL A 483 -12.44 -5.57 -8.73
N THR A 484 -13.58 -5.29 -8.11
CA THR A 484 -14.85 -4.98 -8.79
C THR A 484 -15.46 -3.67 -8.31
N THR A 485 -16.29 -3.05 -9.15
CA THR A 485 -17.13 -1.92 -8.73
C THR A 485 -18.20 -2.37 -7.72
N ASN A 486 -18.72 -1.44 -6.93
CA ASN A 486 -19.92 -1.62 -6.10
C ASN A 486 -21.14 -0.86 -6.66
N GLU A 487 -21.10 -0.53 -7.96
CA GLU A 487 -22.17 0.20 -8.66
C GLU A 487 -23.44 -0.66 -8.84
N ASP A 488 -24.58 -0.14 -8.37
CA ASP A 488 -25.87 -0.83 -8.44
C ASP A 488 -26.30 -1.13 -9.89
N GLY A 489 -26.69 -2.38 -10.16
CA GLY A 489 -27.13 -2.82 -11.48
C GLY A 489 -26.01 -3.03 -12.49
N TYR A 490 -24.74 -2.97 -12.06
CA TYR A 490 -23.59 -3.32 -12.88
C TYR A 490 -23.40 -4.85 -12.94
N ASN A 491 -23.32 -5.42 -14.15
CA ASN A 491 -22.97 -6.83 -14.34
C ASN A 491 -21.44 -6.99 -14.25
N HIS A 492 -20.92 -7.86 -13.40
CA HIS A 492 -19.47 -8.13 -13.31
C HIS A 492 -18.94 -9.16 -14.30
N TYR A 493 -19.61 -9.28 -15.45
CA TYR A 493 -19.33 -10.23 -16.52
C TYR A 493 -19.67 -9.59 -17.87
N GLU A 494 -19.02 -10.07 -18.94
CA GLU A 494 -19.24 -9.60 -20.30
C GLU A 494 -20.27 -10.47 -21.03
N ASP A 495 -20.17 -11.81 -20.92
CA ASP A 495 -21.07 -12.75 -21.58
C ASP A 495 -21.75 -13.69 -20.57
N PRO A 496 -23.09 -13.64 -20.43
CA PRO A 496 -23.81 -14.55 -19.55
C PRO A 496 -23.81 -16.01 -20.05
N THR A 497 -23.52 -16.24 -21.34
CA THR A 497 -23.50 -17.58 -21.95
C THR A 497 -22.13 -18.27 -21.89
N SER A 498 -21.07 -17.55 -21.51
CA SER A 498 -19.73 -18.11 -21.31
C SER A 498 -19.72 -19.20 -20.24
N ASP A 499 -18.93 -20.25 -20.46
CA ASP A 499 -18.67 -21.32 -19.49
C ASP A 499 -17.83 -20.83 -18.30
N ILE A 500 -17.18 -19.66 -18.40
CA ILE A 500 -16.41 -19.04 -17.32
C ILE A 500 -17.25 -18.01 -16.58
N LYS A 501 -17.26 -18.13 -15.26
CA LYS A 501 -17.91 -17.20 -14.33
C LYS A 501 -16.82 -16.64 -13.40
N GLY A 502 -16.39 -15.40 -13.60
CA GLY A 502 -15.26 -14.81 -12.85
C GLY A 502 -13.88 -15.05 -13.46
N VAL A 503 -12.86 -15.33 -12.64
CA VAL A 503 -11.44 -15.42 -13.05
C VAL A 503 -10.78 -16.72 -12.61
N LEU A 504 -10.24 -17.47 -13.56
CA LEU A 504 -9.41 -18.65 -13.35
C LEU A 504 -7.94 -18.34 -13.63
N ILE A 505 -7.05 -18.85 -12.79
CA ILE A 505 -5.62 -18.99 -13.09
C ILE A 505 -5.16 -20.43 -12.81
N ASP A 506 -4.24 -20.91 -13.64
CA ASP A 506 -3.69 -22.26 -13.55
C ASP A 506 -2.23 -22.30 -14.06
N ASP A 507 -1.50 -23.39 -13.79
CA ASP A 507 -0.13 -23.62 -14.24
C ASP A 507 0.81 -22.43 -13.88
N VAL A 508 0.63 -21.87 -12.66
CA VAL A 508 1.39 -20.73 -12.16
C VAL A 508 2.83 -21.15 -11.84
N VAL A 509 3.78 -20.59 -12.59
CA VAL A 509 5.22 -20.88 -12.45
C VAL A 509 6.05 -19.60 -12.49
N VAL A 510 6.95 -19.46 -11.52
CA VAL A 510 8.11 -18.55 -11.62
C VAL A 510 9.32 -19.38 -12.00
N TYR A 511 10.04 -18.96 -13.05
CA TYR A 511 11.20 -19.67 -13.57
C TYR A 511 12.31 -18.69 -13.97
N GLY A 512 13.55 -19.13 -13.90
CA GLY A 512 14.70 -18.27 -14.13
C GLY A 512 16.02 -19.01 -14.18
N VAL A 513 17.10 -18.24 -14.21
CA VAL A 513 18.48 -18.73 -14.11
C VAL A 513 19.18 -17.92 -13.02
N SER A 514 19.96 -18.58 -12.18
CA SER A 514 20.75 -17.95 -11.13
C SER A 514 22.03 -17.28 -11.66
N LEU A 515 22.61 -16.40 -10.85
CA LEU A 515 23.99 -15.95 -11.04
C LEU A 515 24.93 -17.09 -10.63
N LEU A 516 25.90 -17.41 -11.49
CA LEU A 516 26.97 -18.37 -11.17
C LEU A 516 27.80 -17.84 -10.00
N THR A 517 27.75 -18.52 -8.86
CA THR A 517 28.75 -18.36 -7.81
C THR A 517 30.04 -19.04 -8.27
N GLY A 518 31.10 -18.25 -8.41
CA GLY A 518 32.38 -18.73 -8.93
C GLY A 518 33.04 -19.72 -7.97
N VAL A 519 33.02 -21.01 -8.32
CA VAL A 519 33.96 -21.99 -7.75
C VAL A 519 35.28 -21.85 -8.51
N GLU A 520 36.24 -21.14 -7.93
CA GLU A 520 37.63 -21.25 -8.37
C GLU A 520 38.12 -22.68 -8.14
N GLY A 521 38.35 -23.45 -9.20
CA GLY A 521 38.97 -24.78 -9.05
C GLY A 521 38.56 -25.90 -10.00
N SER A 522 38.29 -25.65 -11.28
CA SER A 522 38.54 -26.68 -12.30
C SER A 522 39.07 -26.08 -13.60
N THR A 523 39.98 -26.80 -14.24
CA THR A 523 40.75 -26.34 -15.40
C THR A 523 39.91 -26.35 -16.68
N ARG A 524 40.11 -25.33 -17.52
CA ARG A 524 39.55 -25.27 -18.88
C ARG A 524 39.95 -26.50 -19.69
N ASP A 525 38.99 -27.06 -20.42
CA ASP A 525 39.22 -27.59 -21.76
C ASP A 525 38.33 -26.83 -22.76
N ALA A 526 38.90 -26.46 -23.90
CA ALA A 526 38.19 -25.73 -24.95
C ALA A 526 37.67 -26.72 -26.00
N GLY A 527 36.35 -26.77 -26.22
CA GLY A 527 35.80 -27.62 -27.28
C GLY A 527 34.28 -27.77 -27.33
N THR A 528 33.55 -27.53 -26.23
CA THR A 528 32.09 -27.68 -26.19
C THR A 528 31.44 -26.57 -25.38
N GLU A 529 30.53 -25.82 -26.00
CA GLU A 529 29.53 -25.01 -25.27
C GLU A 529 28.53 -25.95 -24.61
N GLN A 530 28.90 -26.48 -23.45
CA GLN A 530 27.99 -27.26 -22.61
C GLN A 530 27.17 -26.27 -21.78
N CYS A 531 25.86 -26.25 -22.02
CA CYS A 531 24.90 -25.45 -21.27
C CYS A 531 24.80 -25.93 -19.81
N CYS A 532 25.74 -25.49 -18.97
CA CYS A 532 25.65 -25.60 -17.51
C CYS A 532 25.23 -24.25 -16.90
N GLY A 533 24.02 -23.83 -17.27
CA GLY A 533 23.20 -22.99 -16.40
C GLY A 533 22.00 -23.84 -16.03
N ASP A 534 21.91 -24.27 -14.78
CA ASP A 534 20.75 -25.02 -14.31
C ASP A 534 19.51 -24.14 -14.44
N THR A 535 18.57 -24.54 -15.31
CA THR A 535 17.23 -23.97 -15.31
C THR A 535 16.60 -24.34 -13.98
N VAL A 536 16.46 -23.37 -13.08
CA VAL A 536 15.72 -23.59 -11.83
C VAL A 536 14.24 -23.58 -12.18
N TYR A 537 13.73 -24.76 -12.52
CA TYR A 537 12.32 -25.06 -12.43
C TYR A 537 11.94 -25.01 -10.96
N LEU A 538 11.29 -23.92 -10.53
CA LEU A 538 10.54 -23.92 -9.27
C LEU A 538 9.23 -24.70 -9.49
N GLU A 539 9.34 -26.01 -9.71
CA GLU A 539 8.20 -26.93 -9.77
C GLU A 539 7.67 -27.17 -8.34
N TRP A 540 6.87 -26.22 -7.86
CA TRP A 540 6.21 -26.27 -6.55
C TRP A 540 4.75 -25.85 -6.64
N TRP A 541 4.01 -26.49 -7.54
CA TRP A 541 2.56 -26.36 -7.72
C TRP A 541 1.78 -26.32 -6.40
N GLU A 542 2.00 -27.30 -5.52
CA GLU A 542 1.34 -27.43 -4.21
C GLU A 542 1.88 -26.46 -3.12
N ARG A 543 2.92 -25.67 -3.41
CA ARG A 543 3.58 -24.80 -2.41
C ARG A 543 3.89 -23.36 -2.88
N MET A 544 3.48 -22.94 -4.07
CA MET A 544 3.68 -21.55 -4.52
C MET A 544 2.70 -20.56 -3.88
N MET A 545 1.47 -20.98 -3.56
CA MET A 545 0.42 -20.12 -2.99
C MET A 545 0.25 -20.35 -1.48
N GLN A 546 -0.19 -19.31 -0.77
CA GLN A 546 -0.66 -19.38 0.62
C GLN A 546 -1.64 -18.24 0.89
N THR A 547 -2.82 -18.59 1.38
CA THR A 547 -3.60 -17.69 2.21
C THR A 547 -2.93 -17.63 3.59
N TYR A 548 -2.57 -16.41 4.06
CA TYR A 548 -1.79 -16.28 5.29
C TYR A 548 -2.58 -16.75 6.51
N GLY A 549 -2.03 -17.70 7.25
CA GLY A 549 -2.47 -18.21 8.55
C GLY A 549 -1.26 -18.77 9.32
N ASP A 550 -1.26 -18.63 10.64
CA ASP A 550 -0.10 -18.93 11.52
C ASP A 550 0.34 -20.42 11.44
N PRO A 551 1.59 -20.74 11.02
CA PRO A 551 2.08 -22.10 10.97
C PRO A 551 2.54 -22.61 12.35
N GLN A 552 1.58 -22.83 13.26
CA GLN A 552 1.86 -23.61 14.46
C GLN A 552 1.92 -25.11 14.17
N GLY A 553 3.12 -25.61 13.91
CA GLY A 553 3.46 -26.99 14.27
C GLY A 553 4.22 -27.84 13.24
N VAL A 554 5.52 -28.00 13.51
CA VAL A 554 6.29 -29.26 13.41
C VAL A 554 6.61 -29.84 12.01
N GLU A 555 7.93 -29.88 11.76
CA GLU A 555 8.74 -30.87 11.03
C GLU A 555 8.03 -32.00 10.23
N LEU A 556 8.31 -32.07 8.92
CA LEU A 556 9.42 -32.87 8.36
C LEU A 556 9.85 -32.38 6.96
#